data_AF-A0A2U3N4Q2-F1
#
_entry.id   AF-A0A2U3N4Q2-F1
#
_cell.length_a   1.000
_cell.length_b   1.000
_cell.length_c   1.000
_cell.angle_alpha   90.00
_cell.angle_beta   90.00
_cell.angle_gamma   90.00
#
_symmetry.space_group_name_H-M   'P 1'
#
loop_
_entity.id
_entity.type
_entity.pdbx_description
1 polymer ?
#
loop_
_entity_poly.entity_id
_entity_poly.type
_entity_poly.pdbx_seq_one_letter_code
_entity_poly.pdbx_strand_id
1 'polypeptide(L)'
;MAYWFSFGLSKKANAKQVTLKDQLDTVGSIIDTVNPLTSTRKDRENNFKNITSKVFKLNECKNSVMEAKTEVGGELSSVLEEMKQLVDKHIPYSQEGARGAVKDKNAVSNVTDDDLVGLDCSETVSIYLLKLGVTDKFYSIHTGIMLNEKDFRKAIRSNNIEHVVGSESKDFIPEVGDIFVWRNNGAGHCGIVYAVDQEKDSVTILEAIGKSGSRDESYNIAHGGEKKKYCSRTAIYPRSGKALASHPGWKGYFRPLISGKKL
;
A
#
# COMPACT_ATOMS: atom_id res chain seq x y z
N MET A 1 -36.18 17.51 14.41
CA MET A 1 -34.86 16.94 14.06
C MET A 1 -34.83 16.72 12.56
N ALA A 2 -34.20 17.62 11.81
CA ALA A 2 -34.17 17.53 10.34
C ALA A 2 -32.94 16.73 9.91
N TYR A 3 -33.18 15.59 9.26
CA TYR A 3 -32.21 14.80 8.53
C TYR A 3 -31.65 15.66 7.38
N TRP A 4 -30.39 16.07 7.49
CA TRP A 4 -29.70 16.71 6.37
C TRP A 4 -29.19 15.62 5.43
N PHE A 5 -29.92 15.46 4.33
CA PHE A 5 -29.47 14.74 3.16
C PHE A 5 -28.21 15.41 2.60
N SER A 6 -27.06 14.76 2.74
CA SER A 6 -25.76 15.18 2.21
C SER A 6 -25.69 14.97 0.70
N PHE A 7 -26.56 15.64 -0.06
CA PHE A 7 -26.52 15.61 -1.52
C PHE A 7 -25.55 16.67 -2.05
N GLY A 8 -24.51 16.22 -2.75
CA GLY A 8 -23.85 17.00 -3.82
C GLY A 8 -22.35 17.24 -3.68
N LEU A 9 -21.83 17.51 -2.48
CA LEU A 9 -20.41 17.85 -2.32
C LEU A 9 -19.48 16.62 -2.35
N SER A 10 -19.93 15.49 -1.80
CA SER A 10 -19.10 14.27 -1.73
C SER A 10 -18.78 13.67 -3.10
N LYS A 11 -19.70 13.79 -4.07
CA LYS A 11 -19.51 13.20 -5.40
C LYS A 11 -18.57 14.01 -6.30
N LYS A 12 -18.48 15.33 -6.10
CA LYS A 12 -17.55 16.21 -6.83
C LYS A 12 -16.18 16.33 -6.13
N ALA A 13 -16.12 16.28 -4.81
CA ALA A 13 -14.85 16.26 -4.07
C ALA A 13 -13.98 15.04 -4.40
N ASN A 14 -14.61 13.93 -4.82
CA ASN A 14 -13.92 12.70 -5.24
C ASN A 14 -13.55 12.65 -6.73
N ALA A 15 -13.84 13.70 -7.51
CA ALA A 15 -13.36 13.83 -8.89
C ALA A 15 -12.05 14.63 -8.89
N LYS A 16 -10.99 14.06 -9.49
CA LYS A 16 -9.66 14.67 -9.57
C LYS A 16 -9.76 16.12 -10.08
N GLN A 17 -9.26 17.06 -9.25
CA GLN A 17 -9.23 18.52 -9.41
C GLN A 17 -10.60 19.19 -9.61
N VAL A 18 -11.12 19.74 -8.51
CA VAL A 18 -12.24 20.70 -8.53
C VAL A 18 -11.64 22.10 -8.59
N THR A 19 -11.93 22.87 -9.64
CA THR A 19 -11.43 24.25 -9.74
C THR A 19 -12.17 25.16 -8.76
N LEU A 20 -11.60 26.32 -8.40
CA LEU A 20 -12.26 27.32 -7.56
C LEU A 20 -13.66 27.71 -8.12
N LYS A 21 -13.79 27.70 -9.45
CA LYS A 21 -15.05 27.96 -10.13
C LYS A 21 -16.10 26.87 -9.87
N ASP A 22 -15.69 25.60 -9.90
CA ASP A 22 -16.58 24.47 -9.61
C ASP A 22 -17.03 24.44 -8.14
N GLN A 23 -16.16 24.83 -7.21
CA GLN A 23 -16.51 24.98 -5.80
C GLN A 23 -17.54 26.10 -5.60
N LEU A 24 -17.37 27.24 -6.29
CA LEU A 24 -18.31 28.35 -6.26
C LEU A 24 -19.66 27.99 -6.88
N ASP A 25 -19.69 27.19 -7.95
CA ASP A 25 -20.94 26.71 -8.55
C ASP A 25 -21.70 25.74 -7.63
N THR A 26 -20.99 24.87 -6.92
CA THR A 26 -21.61 23.97 -5.92
C THR A 26 -22.12 24.74 -4.70
N VAL A 27 -21.36 25.71 -4.20
CA VAL A 27 -21.84 26.61 -3.13
C VAL A 27 -23.05 27.42 -3.62
N GLY A 28 -23.05 27.88 -4.87
CA GLY A 28 -24.21 28.54 -5.49
C GLY A 28 -25.47 27.68 -5.48
N SER A 29 -25.35 26.39 -5.80
CA SER A 29 -26.49 25.46 -5.75
C SER A 29 -27.02 25.20 -4.33
N ILE A 30 -26.15 25.26 -3.32
CA ILE A 30 -26.53 25.08 -1.90
C ILE A 30 -27.21 26.34 -1.35
N ILE A 31 -26.76 27.53 -1.78
CA ILE A 31 -27.38 28.81 -1.42
C ILE A 31 -28.86 28.85 -1.83
N ASP A 32 -29.19 28.31 -3.00
CA ASP A 32 -30.58 28.23 -3.49
C ASP A 32 -31.41 27.16 -2.75
N THR A 33 -30.75 26.15 -2.16
CA THR A 33 -31.41 25.04 -1.43
C THR A 33 -31.69 25.39 0.04
N VAL A 34 -30.81 26.14 0.70
CA VAL A 34 -30.88 26.39 2.15
C VAL A 34 -31.73 27.59 2.51
N ASN A 35 -31.95 28.54 1.57
CA ASN A 35 -32.69 29.75 1.89
C ASN A 35 -33.50 30.30 0.70
N PRO A 36 -34.63 29.65 0.35
CA PRO A 36 -35.47 30.11 -0.75
C PRO A 36 -36.21 31.43 -0.46
N LEU A 37 -36.23 31.92 0.79
CA LEU A 37 -37.15 32.97 1.23
C LEU A 37 -36.50 34.27 1.72
N THR A 38 -35.17 34.43 1.65
CA THR A 38 -34.56 35.72 2.02
C THR A 38 -33.57 36.21 0.97
N SER A 39 -33.89 37.38 0.41
CA SER A 39 -33.10 38.19 -0.53
C SER A 39 -32.85 37.61 -1.93
N THR A 40 -32.52 38.46 -2.91
CA THR A 40 -32.28 38.03 -4.29
C THR A 40 -30.99 37.21 -4.39
N ARG A 41 -30.85 36.38 -5.42
CA ARG A 41 -29.62 35.58 -5.63
C ARG A 41 -28.33 36.41 -5.55
N LYS A 42 -28.37 37.64 -6.09
CA LYS A 42 -27.25 38.58 -6.06
C LYS A 42 -26.88 39.02 -4.64
N ASP A 43 -27.86 39.20 -3.78
CA ASP A 43 -27.65 39.57 -2.37
C ASP A 43 -27.03 38.41 -1.58
N ARG A 44 -27.47 37.17 -1.87
CA ARG A 44 -26.91 35.96 -1.26
C ARG A 44 -25.45 35.72 -1.67
N GLU A 45 -25.13 35.90 -2.96
CA GLU A 45 -23.74 35.85 -3.45
C GLU A 45 -22.85 36.90 -2.77
N ASN A 46 -23.36 38.12 -2.59
CA ASN A 46 -22.64 39.19 -1.90
C ASN A 46 -22.43 38.88 -0.42
N ASN A 47 -23.42 38.33 0.28
CA ASN A 47 -23.28 37.92 1.68
C ASN A 47 -22.25 36.79 1.85
N PHE A 48 -22.24 35.81 0.96
CA PHE A 48 -21.22 34.75 1.00
C PHE A 48 -19.80 35.32 0.80
N LYS A 49 -19.61 36.18 -0.20
CA LYS A 49 -18.31 36.81 -0.48
C LYS A 49 -17.85 37.75 0.62
N ASN A 50 -18.75 38.49 1.27
CA ASN A 50 -18.37 39.57 2.18
C ASN A 50 -18.46 39.23 3.66
N ILE A 51 -19.24 38.22 4.03
CA ILE A 51 -19.46 37.82 5.43
C ILE A 51 -18.88 36.42 5.65
N THR A 52 -19.42 35.40 4.95
CA THR A 52 -19.05 34.00 5.19
C THR A 52 -17.58 33.72 4.87
N SER A 53 -17.08 34.14 3.70
CA SER A 53 -15.69 33.91 3.30
C SER A 53 -14.65 34.52 4.27
N LYS A 54 -15.02 35.64 4.92
CA LYS A 54 -14.19 36.34 5.90
C LYS A 54 -14.24 35.68 7.28
N VAL A 55 -15.41 35.19 7.70
CA VAL A 55 -15.58 34.46 8.96
C VAL A 55 -14.84 33.14 8.94
N PHE A 56 -14.89 32.42 7.81
CA PHE A 56 -14.20 31.13 7.65
C PHE A 56 -12.74 31.25 7.21
N LYS A 57 -12.20 32.47 7.06
CA LYS A 57 -10.84 32.74 6.55
C LYS A 57 -10.43 31.72 5.49
N LEU A 58 -11.21 31.58 4.42
CA LEU A 58 -11.05 30.48 3.44
C LEU A 58 -9.65 30.45 2.78
N ASN A 59 -8.93 31.57 2.86
CA ASN A 59 -7.55 31.73 2.38
C ASN A 59 -6.49 31.29 3.41
N GLU A 60 -6.85 31.22 4.70
CA GLU A 60 -6.06 30.67 5.81
C GLU A 60 -6.54 29.26 6.23
N CYS A 61 -7.66 28.78 5.67
CA CYS A 61 -7.84 27.35 5.51
C CYS A 61 -6.67 26.88 4.66
N LYS A 62 -5.57 26.52 5.33
CA LYS A 62 -4.90 25.28 4.99
C LYS A 62 -6.03 24.28 4.98
N ASN A 63 -6.58 24.01 3.80
CA ASN A 63 -6.87 22.63 3.48
C ASN A 63 -5.55 21.94 3.80
N SER A 64 -5.41 21.49 5.04
CA SER A 64 -4.80 20.22 5.30
C SER A 64 -5.60 19.30 4.38
N VAL A 65 -5.14 19.23 3.13
CA VAL A 65 -4.84 17.95 2.54
C VAL A 65 -4.09 17.25 3.66
N MET A 66 -4.85 16.61 4.58
CA MET A 66 -4.43 15.30 5.02
C MET A 66 -4.14 14.66 3.69
N GLU A 67 -2.85 14.50 3.39
CA GLU A 67 -2.41 13.67 2.29
C GLU A 67 -3.34 12.49 2.35
N ALA A 68 -4.20 12.38 1.33
CA ALA A 68 -5.10 11.28 1.25
C ALA A 68 -4.16 10.08 1.30
N LYS A 69 -4.11 9.41 2.46
CA LYS A 69 -3.68 8.03 2.52
C LYS A 69 -4.46 7.44 1.37
N THR A 70 -3.74 7.06 0.31
CA THR A 70 -4.29 6.37 -0.84
C THR A 70 -5.30 5.42 -0.24
N GLU A 71 -6.61 5.57 -0.53
CA GLU A 71 -7.58 4.60 -0.06
C GLU A 71 -7.24 3.34 -0.84
N VAL A 72 -6.28 2.61 -0.29
CA VAL A 72 -6.01 1.21 -0.50
C VAL A 72 -7.39 0.59 -0.47
N GLY A 73 -7.86 0.09 -1.62
CA GLY A 73 -9.22 -0.44 -1.73
C GLY A 73 -9.50 -1.38 -0.55
N GLY A 74 -10.71 -1.36 0.01
CA GLY A 74 -11.00 -1.99 1.31
C GLY A 74 -10.47 -3.44 1.43
N GLU A 75 -10.43 -4.18 0.32
CA GLU A 75 -9.81 -5.50 0.20
C GLU A 75 -8.29 -5.50 0.47
N LEU A 76 -7.50 -4.68 -0.23
CA LEU A 76 -6.06 -4.60 -0.02
C LEU A 76 -5.72 -4.13 1.39
N SER A 77 -6.48 -3.17 1.94
CA SER A 77 -6.25 -2.67 3.29
C SER A 77 -6.48 -3.77 4.33
N SER A 78 -7.58 -4.54 4.18
CA SER A 78 -7.86 -5.67 5.06
C SER A 78 -6.76 -6.73 5.00
N VAL A 79 -6.32 -7.08 3.78
CA VAL A 79 -5.26 -8.08 3.60
C VAL A 79 -3.92 -7.61 4.15
N LEU A 80 -3.55 -6.34 4.00
CA LEU A 80 -2.31 -5.80 4.58
C LEU A 80 -2.34 -5.80 6.10
N GLU A 81 -3.48 -5.52 6.74
CA GLU A 81 -3.63 -5.64 8.19
C GLU A 81 -3.50 -7.10 8.66
N GLU A 82 -4.09 -8.05 7.94
CA GLU A 82 -3.91 -9.48 8.22
C GLU A 82 -2.45 -9.91 8.07
N MET A 83 -1.77 -9.46 7.01
CA MET A 83 -0.35 -9.73 6.79
C MET A 83 0.51 -9.09 7.87
N LYS A 84 0.16 -7.89 8.35
CA LYS A 84 0.85 -7.24 9.45
C LYS A 84 0.71 -8.05 10.74
N GLN A 85 -0.50 -8.46 11.09
CA GLN A 85 -0.75 -9.32 12.24
C GLN A 85 0.02 -10.64 12.13
N LEU A 86 0.12 -11.22 10.93
CA LEU A 86 0.90 -12.44 10.68
C LEU A 86 2.41 -12.22 10.94
N VAL A 87 3.01 -11.18 10.37
CA VAL A 87 4.46 -10.97 10.53
C VAL A 87 4.83 -10.54 11.95
N ASP A 88 3.91 -9.89 12.67
CA ASP A 88 4.11 -9.51 14.07
C ASP A 88 3.94 -10.68 15.05
N LYS A 89 3.51 -11.87 14.59
CA LYS A 89 3.64 -13.12 15.38
C LYS A 89 5.10 -13.56 15.55
N HIS A 90 6.04 -12.99 14.77
CA HIS A 90 7.46 -13.34 14.79
C HIS A 90 7.74 -14.82 14.57
N ILE A 91 7.08 -15.40 13.58
CA ILE A 91 7.24 -16.79 13.13
C ILE A 91 8.71 -17.02 12.76
N PRO A 92 9.35 -18.10 13.24
CA PRO A 92 10.75 -18.38 12.95
C PRO A 92 11.05 -18.40 11.46
N TYR A 93 12.18 -17.80 11.06
CA TYR A 93 12.62 -17.85 9.67
C TYR A 93 13.15 -19.25 9.36
N SER A 94 12.57 -19.91 8.37
CA SER A 94 13.01 -21.21 7.90
C SER A 94 12.70 -21.37 6.42
N GLN A 95 13.59 -22.04 5.70
CA GLN A 95 13.33 -22.54 4.33
C GLN A 95 12.68 -23.94 4.35
N GLU A 96 12.33 -24.42 5.55
CA GLU A 96 11.62 -25.68 5.79
C GLU A 96 10.12 -25.48 6.02
N GLY A 97 9.63 -24.24 5.90
CA GLY A 97 8.25 -23.79 6.17
C GLY A 97 7.19 -24.38 5.25
N ALA A 98 6.05 -23.72 5.13
CA ALA A 98 4.97 -24.11 4.24
C ALA A 98 5.52 -24.27 2.82
N ARG A 99 5.99 -25.47 2.46
CA ARG A 99 6.49 -25.76 1.12
C ARG A 99 5.26 -25.82 0.25
N GLY A 100 4.83 -24.64 -0.21
CA GLY A 100 3.83 -24.51 -1.25
C GLY A 100 4.21 -25.49 -2.36
N ALA A 101 3.23 -26.06 -3.02
CA ALA A 101 3.59 -27.17 -3.89
C ALA A 101 4.26 -26.70 -5.17
N VAL A 102 5.34 -27.40 -5.54
CA VAL A 102 5.92 -27.30 -6.87
C VAL A 102 4.94 -27.82 -7.94
N LYS A 103 3.98 -28.68 -7.55
CA LYS A 103 2.93 -29.26 -8.42
C LYS A 103 1.55 -28.96 -7.86
N ASP A 104 0.57 -28.65 -8.71
CA ASP A 104 -0.81 -28.30 -8.29
C ASP A 104 -1.44 -29.24 -7.28
N LYS A 105 -1.13 -30.53 -7.39
CA LYS A 105 -1.71 -31.58 -6.56
C LYS A 105 -1.36 -31.48 -5.08
N ASN A 106 -0.31 -30.76 -4.71
CA ASN A 106 0.02 -30.54 -3.30
C ASN A 106 -0.21 -29.08 -2.86
N ALA A 107 -0.68 -28.20 -3.76
CA ALA A 107 -0.84 -26.78 -3.45
C ALA A 107 -2.14 -26.60 -2.67
N VAL A 108 -2.06 -25.92 -1.53
CA VAL A 108 -3.20 -25.69 -0.64
C VAL A 108 -3.87 -24.36 -0.95
N SER A 109 -5.20 -24.30 -0.83
CA SER A 109 -5.96 -23.05 -1.01
C SER A 109 -6.10 -22.24 0.28
N ASN A 110 -5.76 -22.84 1.43
CA ASN A 110 -5.79 -22.20 2.73
C ASN A 110 -4.47 -22.53 3.47
N VAL A 111 -3.95 -21.55 4.21
CA VAL A 111 -2.76 -21.71 5.06
C VAL A 111 -3.22 -21.76 6.51
N THR A 112 -2.85 -22.82 7.22
CA THR A 112 -3.22 -23.09 8.62
C THR A 112 -2.09 -22.72 9.57
N ASP A 113 -2.35 -22.68 10.89
CA ASP A 113 -1.29 -22.41 11.87
C ASP A 113 -0.19 -23.50 11.86
N ASP A 114 -0.52 -24.76 11.51
CA ASP A 114 0.46 -25.85 11.37
C ASP A 114 1.41 -25.62 10.17
N ASP A 115 0.95 -24.90 9.14
CA ASP A 115 1.80 -24.50 8.01
C ASP A 115 2.76 -23.35 8.40
N LEU A 116 2.47 -22.63 9.49
CA LEU A 116 3.22 -21.45 9.95
C LEU A 116 4.31 -21.79 10.99
N VAL A 117 4.81 -23.03 11.03
CA VAL A 117 5.93 -23.44 11.90
C VAL A 117 7.27 -22.78 11.49
N GLY A 118 7.37 -22.31 10.26
CA GLY A 118 8.47 -21.51 9.74
C GLY A 118 8.04 -20.75 8.49
N LEU A 119 8.61 -19.56 8.29
CA LEU A 119 8.25 -18.70 7.17
C LEU A 119 9.48 -18.03 6.57
N ASP A 120 9.67 -18.16 5.25
CA ASP A 120 10.66 -17.38 4.51
C ASP A 120 10.05 -16.14 3.81
N CYS A 121 10.93 -15.33 3.22
CA CYS A 121 10.55 -14.07 2.58
C CYS A 121 9.57 -14.26 1.40
N SER A 122 9.75 -15.33 0.63
CA SER A 122 8.94 -15.68 -0.53
C SER A 122 7.62 -16.34 -0.13
N GLU A 123 7.61 -17.14 0.93
CA GLU A 123 6.39 -17.71 1.51
C GLU A 123 5.52 -16.58 2.08
N THR A 124 6.12 -15.59 2.75
CA THR A 124 5.40 -14.38 3.21
C THR A 124 4.68 -13.69 2.06
N VAL A 125 5.37 -13.50 0.92
CA VAL A 125 4.77 -12.91 -0.29
C VAL A 125 3.71 -13.83 -0.89
N SER A 126 3.91 -15.14 -0.89
CA SER A 126 2.94 -16.11 -1.44
C SER A 126 1.62 -16.12 -0.67
N ILE A 127 1.68 -16.03 0.67
CA ILE A 127 0.48 -15.91 1.52
C ILE A 127 -0.26 -14.62 1.19
N TYR A 128 0.46 -13.51 1.04
CA TYR A 128 -0.13 -12.23 0.66
C TYR A 128 -0.85 -12.30 -0.69
N LEU A 129 -0.20 -12.86 -1.72
CA LEU A 129 -0.80 -13.02 -3.05
C LEU A 129 -2.03 -13.95 -3.04
N LEU A 130 -2.02 -15.01 -2.22
CA LEU A 130 -3.18 -15.90 -2.05
C LEU A 130 -4.35 -15.15 -1.40
N LYS A 131 -4.09 -14.39 -0.33
CA LYS A 131 -5.11 -13.59 0.36
C LYS A 131 -5.71 -12.50 -0.53
N LEU A 132 -4.93 -11.93 -1.44
CA LEU A 132 -5.40 -10.99 -2.45
C LEU A 132 -6.21 -11.63 -3.59
N GLY A 133 -6.31 -12.97 -3.64
CA GLY A 133 -6.89 -13.67 -4.80
C GLY A 133 -6.09 -13.50 -6.09
N VAL A 134 -4.83 -13.07 -5.99
CA VAL A 134 -3.93 -12.92 -7.14
C VAL A 134 -3.47 -14.29 -7.64
N THR A 135 -3.27 -15.23 -6.71
CA THR A 135 -3.07 -16.66 -7.00
C THR A 135 -4.21 -17.47 -6.38
N ASP A 136 -4.57 -18.59 -7.01
CA ASP A 136 -5.64 -19.48 -6.55
C ASP A 136 -5.20 -20.44 -5.42
N LYS A 137 -3.89 -20.66 -5.31
CA LYS A 137 -3.28 -21.55 -4.33
C LYS A 137 -1.95 -21.01 -3.84
N PHE A 138 -1.52 -21.56 -2.71
CA PHE A 138 -0.22 -21.35 -2.13
C PHE A 138 0.84 -22.18 -2.88
N TYR A 139 1.51 -21.54 -3.84
CA TYR A 139 2.63 -22.09 -4.60
C TYR A 139 3.96 -21.77 -3.90
N SER A 140 4.91 -22.70 -3.93
CA SER A 140 6.29 -22.38 -3.49
C SER A 140 6.95 -21.52 -4.56
N ILE A 141 7.30 -20.31 -4.16
CA ILE A 141 8.12 -19.39 -4.96
C ILE A 141 9.44 -19.13 -4.24
N HIS A 142 10.40 -18.58 -4.96
CA HIS A 142 11.64 -18.07 -4.39
C HIS A 142 12.10 -16.86 -5.19
N THR A 143 12.99 -16.04 -4.63
CA THR A 143 13.43 -14.80 -5.30
C THR A 143 14.12 -15.01 -6.66
N GLY A 144 14.56 -16.24 -6.97
CA GLY A 144 15.12 -16.61 -8.27
C GLY A 144 14.12 -16.65 -9.42
N ILE A 145 12.82 -16.80 -9.12
CA ILE A 145 11.74 -16.76 -10.11
C ILE A 145 10.96 -15.43 -10.08
N MET A 146 11.31 -14.53 -9.17
CA MET A 146 10.73 -13.18 -9.03
C MET A 146 11.61 -12.11 -9.70
N LEU A 147 12.38 -12.48 -10.74
CA LEU A 147 13.36 -11.58 -11.36
C LEU A 147 12.80 -10.73 -12.48
N ASN A 148 11.70 -11.16 -13.09
CA ASN A 148 10.98 -10.46 -14.12
C ASN A 148 9.50 -10.86 -14.07
N GLU A 149 8.66 -10.04 -14.69
CA GLU A 149 7.21 -10.22 -14.70
C GLU A 149 6.78 -11.60 -15.24
N LYS A 150 7.40 -12.05 -16.33
CA LYS A 150 7.02 -13.30 -17.02
C LYS A 150 7.23 -14.51 -16.11
N ASP A 151 8.40 -14.62 -15.49
CA ASP A 151 8.73 -15.76 -14.62
C ASP A 151 7.91 -15.73 -13.34
N PHE A 152 7.67 -14.53 -12.78
CA PHE A 152 6.87 -14.39 -11.58
C PHE A 152 5.41 -14.79 -11.85
N ARG A 153 4.80 -14.27 -12.92
CA ARG A 153 3.45 -14.66 -13.37
C ARG A 153 3.31 -16.16 -13.59
N LYS A 154 4.31 -16.78 -14.22
CA LYS A 154 4.33 -18.24 -14.44
C LYS A 154 4.35 -19.00 -13.12
N ALA A 155 5.13 -18.54 -12.14
CA ALA A 155 5.25 -19.20 -10.85
C ALA A 155 3.97 -19.13 -10.02
N ILE A 156 3.28 -17.99 -10.04
CA ILE A 156 2.02 -17.79 -9.32
C ILE A 156 0.78 -18.15 -10.15
N ARG A 157 0.99 -18.62 -11.38
CA ARG A 157 -0.05 -19.03 -12.34
C ARG A 157 -1.13 -17.97 -12.57
N SER A 158 -0.70 -16.72 -12.61
CA SER A 158 -1.60 -15.58 -12.71
C SER A 158 -0.93 -14.45 -13.49
N ASN A 159 -1.75 -13.71 -14.24
CA ASN A 159 -1.32 -12.47 -14.90
C ASN A 159 -1.55 -11.22 -14.03
N ASN A 160 -2.12 -11.39 -12.83
CA ASN A 160 -2.54 -10.30 -11.94
C ASN A 160 -1.39 -9.75 -11.09
N ILE A 161 -0.23 -9.58 -11.71
CA ILE A 161 0.93 -8.91 -11.12
C ILE A 161 1.73 -8.26 -12.25
N GLU A 162 2.24 -7.06 -12.05
CA GLU A 162 3.11 -6.38 -13.02
C GLU A 162 4.44 -5.98 -12.40
N HIS A 163 5.51 -5.97 -13.21
CA HIS A 163 6.76 -5.33 -12.81
C HIS A 163 6.61 -3.82 -13.02
N VAL A 164 6.82 -3.05 -11.95
CA VAL A 164 6.52 -1.62 -11.99
C VAL A 164 7.62 -0.90 -12.77
N VAL A 165 7.25 -0.28 -13.89
CA VAL A 165 8.19 0.38 -14.80
C VAL A 165 8.93 1.51 -14.08
N GLY A 166 10.27 1.49 -14.16
CA GLY A 166 11.14 2.49 -13.54
C GLY A 166 11.45 2.23 -12.06
N SER A 167 10.93 1.15 -11.49
CA SER A 167 11.15 0.78 -10.08
C SER A 167 12.58 0.38 -9.74
N GLU A 168 13.44 0.18 -10.73
CA GLU A 168 14.88 -0.02 -10.56
C GLU A 168 15.60 1.26 -10.14
N SER A 169 14.98 2.43 -10.35
CA SER A 169 15.53 3.71 -9.95
C SER A 169 15.53 3.88 -8.43
N LYS A 170 16.58 4.49 -7.90
CA LYS A 170 16.66 4.91 -6.49
C LYS A 170 15.75 6.08 -6.15
N ASP A 171 15.18 6.75 -7.15
CA ASP A 171 14.26 7.87 -6.98
C ASP A 171 12.79 7.42 -7.07
N PHE A 172 12.56 6.14 -7.39
CA PHE A 172 11.22 5.58 -7.45
C PHE A 172 10.56 5.54 -6.06
N ILE A 173 9.32 6.01 -5.98
CA ILE A 173 8.50 5.95 -4.76
C ILE A 173 7.52 4.78 -4.91
N PRO A 174 7.64 3.72 -4.09
CA PRO A 174 6.72 2.60 -4.15
C PRO A 174 5.32 2.98 -3.65
N GLU A 175 4.35 2.13 -3.97
CA GLU A 175 3.01 2.21 -3.43
C GLU A 175 2.79 1.14 -2.36
N VAL A 176 1.81 1.42 -1.49
CA VAL A 176 1.35 0.45 -0.49
C VAL A 176 0.83 -0.80 -1.21
N GLY A 177 1.33 -1.96 -0.81
CA GLY A 177 1.05 -3.26 -1.40
C GLY A 177 2.05 -3.73 -2.45
N ASP A 178 3.00 -2.88 -2.88
CA ASP A 178 4.09 -3.28 -3.77
C ASP A 178 5.02 -4.30 -3.09
N ILE A 179 5.60 -5.18 -3.89
CA ILE A 179 6.54 -6.23 -3.44
C ILE A 179 7.92 -5.88 -3.95
N PHE A 180 8.87 -5.59 -3.05
CA PHE A 180 10.25 -5.38 -3.48
C PHE A 180 10.96 -6.71 -3.73
N VAL A 181 11.92 -6.72 -4.65
CA VAL A 181 12.79 -7.88 -4.87
C VAL A 181 14.23 -7.43 -5.12
N TRP A 182 15.18 -8.14 -4.50
CA TRP A 182 16.56 -8.14 -4.94
C TRP A 182 17.15 -9.55 -4.95
N ARG A 183 18.10 -9.80 -5.85
CA ARG A 183 18.85 -11.06 -5.91
C ARG A 183 20.27 -10.83 -6.37
N ASN A 184 21.23 -11.35 -5.61
CA ASN A 184 22.65 -11.27 -5.89
C ASN A 184 23.37 -12.57 -5.48
N ASN A 185 24.21 -13.12 -6.35
CA ASN A 185 25.06 -14.29 -6.08
C ASN A 185 24.32 -15.48 -5.42
N GLY A 186 23.13 -15.83 -5.93
CA GLY A 186 22.34 -16.96 -5.44
C GLY A 186 21.48 -16.68 -4.20
N ALA A 187 21.73 -15.57 -3.49
CA ALA A 187 20.90 -15.07 -2.41
C ALA A 187 19.92 -14.01 -2.93
N GLY A 188 18.76 -13.88 -2.29
CA GLY A 188 17.79 -12.83 -2.58
C GLY A 188 16.83 -12.63 -1.43
N HIS A 189 16.13 -11.50 -1.44
CA HIS A 189 15.12 -11.17 -0.46
C HIS A 189 13.95 -10.43 -1.12
N CYS A 190 12.80 -10.49 -0.48
CA CYS A 190 11.60 -9.78 -0.87
C CYS A 190 10.73 -9.48 0.35
N GLY A 191 9.78 -8.57 0.18
CA GLY A 191 8.83 -8.19 1.22
C GLY A 191 7.81 -7.21 0.68
N ILE A 192 6.81 -6.90 1.50
CA ILE A 192 5.61 -6.17 1.09
C ILE A 192 5.67 -4.77 1.68
N VAL A 193 5.42 -3.76 0.86
CA VAL A 193 5.30 -2.36 1.29
C VAL A 193 3.99 -2.19 2.05
N TYR A 194 4.07 -1.93 3.34
CA TYR A 194 2.91 -1.66 4.20
C TYR A 194 2.57 -0.17 4.28
N ALA A 195 3.60 0.68 4.36
CA ALA A 195 3.43 2.12 4.43
C ALA A 195 4.62 2.84 3.81
N VAL A 196 4.39 4.06 3.33
CA VAL A 196 5.41 4.98 2.81
C VAL A 196 5.27 6.30 3.55
N ASP A 197 6.36 6.78 4.13
CA ASP A 197 6.47 8.08 4.78
C ASP A 197 7.38 8.95 3.91
N GLN A 198 6.75 9.86 3.13
CA GLN A 198 7.46 10.72 2.20
C GLN A 198 8.27 11.81 2.91
N GLU A 199 7.81 12.28 4.07
CA GLU A 199 8.53 13.30 4.86
C GLU A 199 9.85 12.75 5.39
N LYS A 200 9.88 11.47 5.79
CA LYS A 200 11.07 10.79 6.31
C LYS A 200 11.84 9.99 5.26
N ASP A 201 11.40 9.99 4.00
CA ASP A 201 11.92 9.16 2.91
C ASP A 201 12.08 7.68 3.31
N SER A 202 11.07 7.13 4.00
CA SER A 202 11.13 5.79 4.59
C SER A 202 9.95 4.92 4.19
N VAL A 203 10.17 3.60 4.21
CA VAL A 203 9.20 2.59 3.80
C VAL A 203 9.10 1.55 4.91
N THR A 204 7.86 1.27 5.33
CA THR A 204 7.55 0.18 6.24
C THR A 204 7.30 -1.09 5.44
N ILE A 205 7.98 -2.16 5.82
CA ILE A 205 8.02 -3.44 5.12
C ILE A 205 7.50 -4.55 6.03
N LEU A 206 6.64 -5.41 5.49
CA LEU A 206 6.32 -6.72 6.08
C LEU A 206 7.23 -7.77 5.42
N GLU A 207 8.04 -8.45 6.22
CA GLU A 207 9.02 -9.41 5.72
C GLU A 207 9.23 -10.58 6.68
N ALA A 208 9.87 -11.64 6.18
CA ALA A 208 10.56 -12.61 7.01
C ALA A 208 12.05 -12.60 6.69
N ILE A 209 12.89 -12.42 7.71
CA ILE A 209 14.32 -12.17 7.53
C ILE A 209 15.18 -13.20 8.23
N GLY A 210 16.26 -13.61 7.55
CA GLY A 210 17.23 -14.55 8.10
C GLY A 210 18.09 -13.98 9.23
N LYS A 211 19.01 -14.80 9.75
CA LYS A 211 19.87 -14.48 10.90
C LYS A 211 20.72 -13.21 10.70
N SER A 212 21.15 -12.94 9.47
CA SER A 212 21.98 -11.78 9.16
C SER A 212 21.25 -10.45 9.36
N GLY A 213 19.92 -10.44 9.23
CA GLY A 213 19.13 -9.22 9.22
C GLY A 213 19.36 -8.37 7.97
N SER A 214 18.94 -7.11 8.04
CA SER A 214 19.03 -6.17 6.92
C SER A 214 20.36 -5.43 6.88
N ARG A 215 20.73 -4.93 5.70
CA ARG A 215 21.88 -4.02 5.55
C ARG A 215 21.63 -2.62 6.12
N ASP A 216 20.38 -2.30 6.42
CA ASP A 216 19.95 -1.07 7.10
C ASP A 216 19.37 -1.37 8.49
N GLU A 217 19.84 -2.41 9.17
CA GLU A 217 19.31 -2.83 10.48
C GLU A 217 19.38 -1.71 11.54
N SER A 218 20.47 -0.94 11.56
CA SER A 218 20.60 0.19 12.48
C SER A 218 19.53 1.27 12.24
N TYR A 219 19.19 1.52 10.97
CA TYR A 219 18.12 2.45 10.62
C TYR A 219 16.77 1.90 11.07
N ASN A 220 16.48 0.62 10.77
CA ASN A 220 15.27 -0.06 11.21
C ASN A 220 15.02 0.10 12.71
N ILE A 221 16.04 -0.22 13.53
CA ILE A 221 15.96 -0.11 14.99
C ILE A 221 15.73 1.34 15.45
N ALA A 222 16.41 2.30 14.82
CA ALA A 222 16.32 3.71 15.19
C ALA A 222 14.96 4.34 14.83
N HIS A 223 14.25 3.80 13.85
CA HIS A 223 12.98 4.34 13.36
C HIS A 223 11.76 3.56 13.85
N GLY A 224 11.94 2.65 14.81
CA GLY A 224 10.84 1.94 15.48
C GLY A 224 10.39 0.66 14.80
N GLY A 225 11.17 0.14 13.84
CA GLY A 225 10.95 -1.19 13.31
C GLY A 225 11.40 -2.28 14.28
N GLU A 226 10.91 -3.50 14.06
CA GLU A 226 11.19 -4.63 14.94
C GLU A 226 12.68 -5.04 14.87
N LYS A 227 13.29 -5.21 16.04
CA LYS A 227 14.72 -5.48 16.20
C LYS A 227 15.05 -6.97 16.06
N LYS A 228 14.07 -7.84 16.32
CA LYS A 228 14.22 -9.29 16.22
C LYS A 228 14.58 -9.69 14.79
N LYS A 229 15.54 -10.62 14.68
CA LYS A 229 15.97 -11.25 13.43
C LYS A 229 15.60 -12.72 13.45
N TYR A 230 15.79 -13.41 12.32
CA TYR A 230 15.48 -14.82 12.19
C TYR A 230 13.99 -15.13 12.41
N CYS A 231 13.13 -14.22 11.96
CA CYS A 231 11.69 -14.34 12.04
C CYS A 231 10.98 -13.43 11.03
N SER A 232 9.66 -13.60 10.92
CA SER A 232 8.77 -12.60 10.37
C SER A 232 8.75 -11.33 11.24
N ARG A 233 8.63 -10.16 10.61
CA ARG A 233 8.61 -8.87 11.30
C ARG A 233 8.09 -7.72 10.43
N THR A 234 7.68 -6.65 11.10
CA THR A 234 7.53 -5.31 10.52
C THR A 234 8.86 -4.55 10.61
N ALA A 235 9.43 -4.12 9.49
CA ALA A 235 10.69 -3.38 9.43
C ALA A 235 10.51 -2.00 8.80
N ILE A 236 11.43 -1.06 9.06
CA ILE A 236 11.42 0.29 8.48
C ILE A 236 12.78 0.55 7.83
N TYR A 237 12.79 0.91 6.55
CA TYR A 237 14.01 1.15 5.79
C TYR A 237 13.97 2.51 5.09
N PRO A 238 15.13 3.14 4.84
CA PRO A 238 15.19 4.27 3.92
C PRO A 238 14.79 3.76 2.53
N ARG A 239 13.95 4.52 1.81
CA ARG A 239 13.47 4.13 0.47
C ARG A 239 14.63 3.84 -0.50
N SER A 240 15.65 4.69 -0.46
CA SER A 240 16.88 4.57 -1.26
C SER A 240 17.98 3.73 -0.60
N GLY A 241 17.68 3.07 0.53
CA GLY A 241 18.62 2.36 1.39
C GLY A 241 19.19 1.06 0.82
N LYS A 242 20.18 0.48 1.51
CA LYS A 242 20.84 -0.77 1.13
C LYS A 242 19.98 -2.01 1.37
N ALA A 243 18.88 -1.91 2.10
CA ALA A 243 17.85 -2.93 2.21
C ALA A 243 16.94 -2.98 0.96
N LEU A 244 16.84 -1.85 0.25
CA LEU A 244 15.95 -1.61 -0.89
C LEU A 244 16.76 -1.19 -2.13
N ALA A 245 16.51 -0.01 -2.71
CA ALA A 245 16.99 0.38 -4.03
C ALA A 245 18.52 0.52 -4.17
N SER A 246 19.27 0.62 -3.08
CA SER A 246 20.74 0.57 -3.10
C SER A 246 21.32 -0.84 -2.85
N HIS A 247 20.49 -1.88 -2.74
CA HIS A 247 20.98 -3.24 -2.63
C HIS A 247 21.59 -3.72 -3.97
N PRO A 248 22.79 -4.33 -3.99
CA PRO A 248 23.30 -5.02 -5.15
C PRO A 248 22.31 -6.08 -5.66
N GLY A 249 21.98 -6.07 -6.94
CA GLY A 249 21.00 -7.00 -7.50
C GLY A 249 19.54 -6.60 -7.28
N TRP A 250 19.28 -5.33 -6.92
CA TRP A 250 17.94 -4.73 -6.94
C TRP A 250 17.22 -5.01 -8.27
N LYS A 251 15.95 -5.44 -8.17
CA LYS A 251 15.07 -5.71 -9.31
C LYS A 251 13.89 -4.75 -9.40
N GLY A 252 13.68 -3.94 -8.38
CA GLY A 252 12.54 -3.04 -8.30
C GLY A 252 11.36 -3.65 -7.56
N TYR A 253 10.18 -3.16 -7.91
CA TYR A 253 8.91 -3.48 -7.27
C TYR A 253 7.98 -4.22 -8.23
N PHE A 254 7.24 -5.18 -7.70
CA PHE A 254 6.13 -5.85 -8.38
C PHE A 254 4.81 -5.45 -7.74
N ARG A 255 3.81 -5.15 -8.56
CA ARG A 255 2.50 -4.67 -8.12
C ARG A 255 1.43 -5.71 -8.39
N PRO A 256 0.78 -6.27 -7.36
CA PRO A 256 -0.40 -7.10 -7.55
C PRO A 256 -1.56 -6.29 -8.14
N LEU A 257 -2.33 -6.90 -9.03
CA LEU A 257 -3.50 -6.28 -9.68
C LEU A 257 -4.78 -6.86 -9.07
N ILE A 258 -5.49 -6.04 -8.28
CA ILE A 258 -6.70 -6.46 -7.58
C ILE A 258 -7.91 -5.97 -8.37
N SER A 259 -8.71 -6.93 -8.88
CA SER A 259 -9.99 -6.70 -9.59
C SER A 259 -10.00 -5.56 -10.61
N GLY A 260 -9.07 -5.58 -11.57
CA GLY A 260 -9.10 -4.73 -12.77
C GLY A 260 -8.87 -3.24 -12.53
N LYS A 261 -8.51 -2.84 -11.30
CA LYS A 261 -8.05 -1.48 -11.00
C LYS A 261 -6.53 -1.54 -10.79
N LYS A 262 -5.81 -0.71 -11.55
CA LYS A 262 -4.49 -0.25 -11.09
C LYS A 262 -4.75 0.55 -9.81
N LEU A 263 -4.06 0.16 -8.73
CA LEU A 263 -4.00 0.95 -7.50
C LEU A 263 -3.50 2.36 -7.83
#